data_AF-A0A0N4TGT4-F1
#
_entry.id   AF-A0A0N4TGT4-F1
#
_cell.length_a   1.000
_cell.length_b   1.000
_cell.length_c   1.000
_cell.angle_alpha   90.00
_cell.angle_beta   90.00
_cell.angle_gamma   90.00
#
_symmetry.space_group_name_H-M   'P 1'
#
loop_
_entity.id
_entity.type
_entity.pdbx_description
1 polymer ?
#
loop_
_entity_poly.entity_id
_entity_poly.type
_entity_poly.pdbx_seq_one_letter_code
_entity_poly.pdbx_strand_id
1 'polypeptide(L)'
;MRGMDFSDADIDTIMRITSAVLLLGNLSFTEDRTSDQAILVDDRVAQKICCLLGLPVSDLAKAFLKPRVKVGRDYVHKAQTREQVQYAVEAIAKASYERMFRWLVTRINRSLGRSASSGTTFIGILDIAG
;
A
#
# COMPACT_ATOMS: atom_id res chain seq x y z
N MET A 1 7.49 5.45 -19.44
CA MET A 1 6.04 5.48 -19.13
C MET A 1 5.24 6.19 -20.22
N ARG A 2 5.52 7.46 -20.58
CA ARG A 2 4.75 8.16 -21.65
C ARG A 2 4.76 7.48 -23.03
N GLY A 3 5.85 6.82 -23.42
CA GLY A 3 5.91 6.03 -24.66
C GLY A 3 5.18 4.66 -24.61
N MET A 4 4.51 4.34 -23.50
CA MET A 4 3.75 3.10 -23.29
C MET A 4 2.28 3.41 -22.91
N ASP A 5 1.74 4.51 -23.43
CA ASP A 5 0.35 4.96 -23.21
C ASP A 5 -0.05 5.19 -21.73
N PHE A 6 0.90 5.47 -20.84
CA PHE A 6 0.58 5.94 -19.49
C PHE A 6 0.18 7.41 -19.53
N SER A 7 -1.00 7.71 -18.99
CA SER A 7 -1.44 9.09 -18.80
C SER A 7 -0.64 9.78 -17.69
N ASP A 8 -0.62 11.12 -17.67
CA ASP A 8 0.02 11.85 -16.57
C ASP A 8 -0.64 11.54 -15.22
N ALA A 9 -1.95 11.24 -15.20
CA ALA A 9 -2.67 10.81 -14.01
C ALA A 9 -2.22 9.42 -13.52
N ASP A 10 -1.92 8.49 -14.43
CA ASP A 10 -1.36 7.18 -14.08
C ASP A 10 0.01 7.36 -13.40
N ILE A 11 0.86 8.21 -13.98
CA ILE A 11 2.22 8.49 -13.47
C ILE A 11 2.13 9.15 -12.09
N ASP A 12 1.26 10.16 -11.93
CA ASP A 12 1.01 10.80 -10.63
C ASP A 12 0.55 9.77 -9.59
N THR A 13 -0.38 8.89 -9.95
CA THR A 13 -0.88 7.85 -9.04
C THR A 13 0.22 6.90 -8.59
N ILE A 14 1.08 6.43 -9.51
CA ILE A 14 2.24 5.59 -9.18
C ILE A 14 3.16 6.32 -8.18
N MET A 15 3.46 7.59 -8.43
CA MET A 15 4.34 8.39 -7.58
C MET A 15 3.73 8.64 -6.20
N ARG A 16 2.41 8.87 -6.12
CA ARG A 16 1.68 9.04 -4.86
C ARG A 16 1.70 7.77 -4.02
N ILE A 17 1.42 6.62 -4.62
CA ILE A 17 1.47 5.33 -3.91
C ILE A 17 2.90 5.04 -3.44
N THR A 18 3.90 5.23 -4.30
CA THR A 18 5.31 5.02 -3.94
C THR A 18 5.74 5.93 -2.78
N SER A 19 5.35 7.21 -2.83
CA SER A 19 5.63 8.17 -1.75
C SER A 19 4.92 7.78 -0.45
N ALA A 20 3.68 7.30 -0.52
CA ALA A 20 2.94 6.82 0.64
C ALA A 20 3.59 5.57 1.26
N VAL A 21 4.10 4.65 0.44
CA VAL A 21 4.85 3.46 0.91
C VAL A 21 6.11 3.87 1.69
N LEU A 22 6.86 4.85 1.20
CA LEU A 22 8.03 5.38 1.92
C LEU A 22 7.63 6.04 3.24
N LEU A 23 6.57 6.86 3.23
CA LEU A 23 6.10 7.56 4.41
C LEU A 23 5.51 6.62 5.47
N LEU A 24 4.90 5.49 5.09
CA LEU A 24 4.45 4.47 6.05
C LEU A 24 5.59 4.01 6.95
N GLY A 25 6.82 3.89 6.42
CA GLY A 25 8.02 3.54 7.20
C GLY A 25 8.46 4.61 8.21
N ASN A 26 7.93 5.84 8.10
CA ASN A 26 8.24 6.94 9.01
C ASN A 26 7.20 7.12 10.12
N LEU A 27 6.15 6.28 10.18
CA LEU A 27 5.20 6.30 11.28
C LEU A 27 5.87 5.81 12.57
N SER A 28 5.69 6.58 13.65
CA SER A 28 6.28 6.25 14.95
C SER A 28 5.19 5.96 15.97
N PHE A 29 5.35 4.84 16.67
CA PHE A 29 4.42 4.36 17.68
C PHE A 29 5.14 4.13 19.00
N THR A 30 4.48 4.46 20.10
CA THR A 30 4.90 4.18 21.48
C THR A 30 3.84 3.36 22.19
N GLU A 31 4.17 2.78 23.33
CA GLU A 31 3.19 2.18 24.23
C GLU A 31 2.58 3.23 25.17
N ASP A 32 1.33 3.02 25.55
CA ASP A 32 0.67 3.77 26.60
C ASP A 32 1.34 3.52 27.97
N ARG A 33 1.24 4.48 28.89
CA ARG A 33 1.87 4.34 30.22
C ARG A 33 1.13 3.38 31.14
N THR A 34 -0.16 3.15 30.87
CA THR A 34 -1.05 2.36 31.74
C THR A 34 -1.46 1.03 31.11
N SER A 35 -1.10 0.81 29.85
CA SER A 35 -1.45 -0.39 29.09
C SER A 35 -0.46 -0.62 27.95
N ASP A 36 -0.34 -1.86 27.45
CA ASP A 36 0.53 -2.17 26.31
C ASP A 36 -0.05 -1.69 24.96
N GLN A 37 -0.99 -0.73 24.96
CA GLN A 37 -1.65 -0.24 23.76
C GLN A 37 -0.73 0.71 22.98
N ALA A 38 -0.70 0.56 21.66
CA ALA A 38 0.00 1.48 20.79
C ALA A 38 -0.65 2.87 20.77
N ILE A 39 0.19 3.90 20.75
CA ILE A 39 -0.17 5.30 20.54
C ILE A 39 0.69 5.83 19.39
N LEU A 40 0.07 6.56 18.47
CA LEU A 40 0.78 7.30 17.43
C LEU A 40 1.47 8.53 18.04
N VAL A 41 2.80 8.64 17.88
CA VAL A 41 3.61 9.70 18.50
C VAL A 41 3.44 11.05 17.78
N ASP A 42 3.44 11.04 16.45
CA ASP A 42 3.26 12.23 15.61
C ASP A 42 2.33 11.89 14.44
N ASP A 43 1.26 12.66 14.29
CA ASP A 43 0.27 12.46 13.24
C ASP A 43 0.65 13.17 11.92
N ARG A 44 1.68 14.02 11.89
CA ARG A 44 2.11 14.74 10.68
C ARG A 44 2.45 13.81 9.52
N VAL A 45 3.07 12.67 9.80
CA VAL A 45 3.38 11.66 8.78
C VAL A 45 2.08 10.99 8.29
N ALA A 46 1.17 10.64 9.21
CA ALA A 46 -0.14 10.08 8.88
C ALA A 46 -0.97 11.05 8.01
N GLN A 47 -0.96 12.35 8.33
CA GLN A 47 -1.61 13.39 7.53
C GLN A 47 -1.10 13.43 6.08
N LYS A 48 0.22 13.35 5.88
CA LYS A 48 0.82 13.31 4.54
C LYS A 48 0.42 12.05 3.77
N ILE A 49 0.45 10.88 4.42
CA ILE A 49 0.01 9.61 3.82
C ILE A 49 -1.47 9.70 3.39
N CYS A 50 -2.32 10.20 4.29
CA CYS A 50 -3.73 10.41 4.04
C CYS A 50 -4.01 11.37 2.88
N CYS A 51 -3.25 12.46 2.76
CA CYS A 51 -3.33 13.37 1.62
C CYS A 51 -2.98 12.68 0.31
N LEU A 52 -1.94 11.83 0.30
CA LEU A 52 -1.52 11.10 -0.89
C LEU A 52 -2.55 10.04 -1.29
N LEU A 53 -3.14 9.32 -0.33
CA LEU A 53 -4.06 8.20 -0.57
C LEU A 53 -5.54 8.59 -0.60
N GLY A 54 -5.88 9.84 -0.28
CA GLY A 54 -7.27 10.31 -0.21
C GLY A 54 -8.07 9.69 0.95
N LEU A 55 -7.42 9.45 2.09
CA LEU A 55 -8.02 8.81 3.27
C LEU A 55 -8.18 9.79 4.43
N PRO A 56 -9.21 9.65 5.29
CA PRO A 56 -9.27 10.39 6.54
C PRO A 56 -8.19 9.94 7.53
N VAL A 57 -7.54 10.90 8.20
CA VAL A 57 -6.47 10.62 9.19
C VAL A 57 -6.98 9.85 10.39
N SER A 58 -8.19 10.19 10.85
CA SER A 58 -8.88 9.48 11.94
C SER A 58 -9.06 8.01 11.61
N ASP A 59 -9.39 7.70 10.36
CA ASP A 59 -9.70 6.34 9.92
C ASP A 59 -8.42 5.52 9.76
N LEU A 60 -7.35 6.12 9.23
CA LEU A 60 -6.03 5.48 9.16
C LEU A 60 -5.52 5.14 10.56
N ALA A 61 -5.53 6.11 11.48
CA ALA A 61 -5.08 5.91 12.84
C ALA A 61 -5.93 4.84 13.57
N LYS A 62 -7.25 4.91 13.43
CA LYS A 62 -8.16 3.92 14.04
C LYS A 62 -7.96 2.53 13.43
N ALA A 63 -7.73 2.42 12.12
CA ALA A 63 -7.52 1.15 11.44
C ALA A 63 -6.28 0.43 11.94
N PHE A 64 -5.20 1.15 12.21
CA PHE A 64 -3.97 0.56 12.76
C PHE A 64 -4.06 0.32 14.27
N LEU A 65 -4.48 1.32 15.06
CA LEU A 65 -4.43 1.25 16.52
C LEU A 65 -5.57 0.40 17.12
N LYS A 66 -6.76 0.46 16.53
CA LYS A 66 -7.99 -0.18 17.02
C LYS A 66 -8.80 -0.80 15.86
N PRO A 67 -8.21 -1.72 15.08
CA PRO A 67 -8.87 -2.38 13.96
C PRO A 67 -10.20 -3.01 14.38
N ARG A 68 -11.15 -2.97 13.46
CA ARG A 68 -12.45 -3.63 13.62
C ARG A 68 -12.30 -5.09 13.19
N VAL A 69 -12.44 -6.01 14.13
CA VAL A 69 -12.28 -7.45 13.92
C VAL A 69 -13.64 -8.13 14.03
N LYS A 70 -13.93 -9.06 13.12
CA LYS A 70 -15.14 -9.89 13.18
C LYS A 70 -14.91 -11.08 14.11
N VAL A 71 -15.79 -11.27 15.09
CA VAL A 71 -15.76 -12.39 16.02
C VAL A 71 -17.12 -13.06 16.01
N GLY A 72 -17.21 -14.26 15.43
CA GLY A 72 -18.50 -14.92 15.19
C GLY A 72 -19.41 -14.08 14.29
N ARG A 73 -20.53 -13.61 14.84
CA ARG A 73 -21.50 -12.75 14.14
C ARG A 73 -21.29 -11.25 14.41
N ASP A 74 -20.45 -10.90 15.38
CA ASP A 74 -20.27 -9.52 15.85
C ASP A 74 -18.97 -8.90 15.36
N TYR A 75 -18.86 -7.58 15.53
CA TYR A 75 -17.63 -6.82 15.29
C TYR A 75 -17.19 -6.12 16.55
N VAL A 76 -15.90 -6.24 16.86
CA VAL A 76 -15.28 -5.61 18.02
C VAL A 76 -14.08 -4.78 17.58
N HIS A 77 -13.84 -3.68 18.29
CA HIS A 77 -12.61 -2.92 18.14
C HIS A 77 -11.57 -3.47 19.11
N LYS A 78 -10.42 -3.91 18.60
CA LYS A 78 -9.35 -4.49 19.41
C LYS A 78 -8.14 -3.56 19.41
N ALA A 79 -7.78 -3.03 20.57
CA ALA A 79 -6.53 -2.28 20.72
C ALA A 79 -5.33 -3.19 20.40
N GLN A 80 -4.36 -2.65 19.67
CA GLN A 80 -3.14 -3.35 19.27
C GLN A 80 -1.95 -2.92 20.12
N THR A 81 -0.99 -3.82 20.29
CA THR A 81 0.33 -3.48 20.83
C THR A 81 1.17 -2.74 19.80
N ARG A 82 2.25 -2.07 20.24
CA ARG A 82 3.18 -1.37 19.34
C ARG A 82 3.71 -2.30 18.25
N GLU A 83 4.14 -3.50 18.63
CA GLU A 83 4.69 -4.50 17.71
C GLU A 83 3.66 -4.94 16.65
N GLN A 84 2.41 -5.17 17.06
CA GLN A 84 1.32 -5.54 16.15
C GLN A 84 1.04 -4.42 15.13
N VAL A 85 1.03 -3.17 15.59
CA VAL A 85 0.84 -2.02 14.70
C VAL A 85 1.99 -1.89 13.72
N GLN A 86 3.24 -2.01 14.19
CA GLN A 86 4.42 -1.91 13.34
C GLN A 86 4.42 -3.02 12.26
N TYR A 87 4.12 -4.25 12.65
CA TYR A 87 3.96 -5.37 11.71
C TYR A 87 2.85 -5.09 10.68
N ALA A 88 1.70 -4.56 11.12
CA ALA A 88 0.60 -4.22 10.22
C ALA A 88 0.99 -3.12 9.23
N VAL A 89 1.71 -2.09 9.66
CA VAL A 89 2.20 -1.01 8.79
C VAL A 89 3.14 -1.56 7.73
N GLU A 90 4.11 -2.41 8.11
CA GLU A 90 5.02 -3.06 7.17
C GLU A 90 4.29 -3.95 6.17
N ALA A 91 3.32 -4.75 6.64
CA ALA A 91 2.53 -5.61 5.79
C ALA A 91 1.71 -4.80 4.77
N ILE A 92 1.09 -3.69 5.19
CA ILE A 92 0.33 -2.80 4.31
C ILE A 92 1.25 -2.07 3.31
N ALA A 93 2.45 -1.66 3.73
CA ALA A 93 3.44 -1.06 2.83
C ALA A 93 3.85 -2.04 1.72
N LYS A 94 4.20 -3.28 2.09
CA LYS A 94 4.57 -4.35 1.15
C LYS A 94 3.41 -4.66 0.19
N ALA A 95 2.20 -4.85 0.72
CA ALA A 95 1.02 -5.15 -0.08
C ALA A 95 0.63 -4.01 -1.03
N SER A 96 0.77 -2.75 -0.60
CA SER A 96 0.53 -1.57 -1.43
C SER A 96 1.47 -1.52 -2.63
N TYR A 97 2.78 -1.71 -2.39
CA TYR A 97 3.77 -1.74 -3.46
C TYR A 97 3.56 -2.91 -4.41
N GLU A 98 3.33 -4.12 -3.89
CA GLU A 98 3.07 -5.32 -4.71
C GLU A 98 1.88 -5.10 -5.65
N ARG A 99 0.76 -4.57 -5.13
CA ARG A 99 -0.45 -4.30 -5.92
C ARG A 99 -0.22 -3.25 -6.99
N MET A 100 0.50 -2.17 -6.66
CA MET A 100 0.88 -1.13 -7.62
C MET A 100 1.77 -1.69 -8.72
N PHE A 101 2.77 -2.51 -8.37
CA PHE A 101 3.66 -3.14 -9.34
C PHE A 101 2.92 -4.13 -10.25
N ARG A 102 2.03 -4.97 -9.68
CA ARG A 102 1.17 -5.87 -10.45
C ARG A 102 0.27 -5.10 -11.43
N TRP A 103 -0.29 -3.98 -10.98
CA TRP A 103 -1.07 -3.10 -11.85
C TRP A 103 -0.21 -2.51 -12.98
N LEU A 104 1.01 -2.07 -12.68
CA LEU A 104 1.96 -1.55 -13.66
C LEU A 104 2.28 -2.59 -14.75
N VAL A 105 2.62 -3.82 -14.36
CA VAL A 105 2.85 -4.93 -15.30
C VAL A 105 1.62 -5.19 -16.18
N THR A 106 0.43 -5.20 -15.58
CA THR A 106 -0.82 -5.38 -16.32
C THR A 106 -1.04 -4.28 -17.36
N ARG A 107 -0.74 -3.03 -17.02
CA ARG A 107 -0.85 -1.87 -17.93
C ARG A 107 0.16 -1.95 -19.08
N ILE A 108 1.41 -2.30 -18.79
CA ILE A 108 2.46 -2.51 -19.80
C ILE A 108 2.04 -3.63 -20.77
N ASN A 109 1.60 -4.76 -20.25
CA ASN A 109 1.13 -5.88 -21.07
C ASN A 109 -0.04 -5.49 -21.98
N ARG A 110 -0.96 -4.65 -21.51
CA ARG A 110 -2.07 -4.14 -22.33
C ARG A 110 -1.59 -3.20 -23.45
N SER A 111 -0.60 -2.36 -23.19
CA SER A 111 -0.01 -1.48 -24.20
C SER A 111 0.72 -2.27 -25.29
N LEU A 112 1.39 -3.37 -24.92
CA LEU A 112 2.15 -4.22 -25.83
C LEU A 112 1.27 -5.23 -26.60
N GLY A 113 0.21 -5.75 -25.95
CA GLY A 113 -0.68 -6.79 -26.48
C GLY A 113 -1.66 -6.35 -27.57
N ARG A 114 -1.45 -5.19 -28.21
CA ARG A 114 -2.36 -4.65 -29.23
C ARG A 114 -2.33 -5.35 -30.59
N SER A 115 -1.44 -6.33 -30.79
CA SER A 115 -1.39 -7.11 -32.04
C SER A 115 -2.11 -8.45 -31.87
N ALA A 116 -3.42 -8.46 -32.11
CA ALA A 116 -4.25 -9.68 -32.14
C ALA A 116 -3.95 -10.61 -33.35
N SER A 117 -2.88 -10.33 -34.11
CA SER A 117 -2.43 -11.09 -35.28
C SER A 117 -0.98 -11.58 -35.12
N SER A 118 -0.55 -11.88 -33.89
CA SER A 118 0.74 -12.54 -33.68
C SER A 118 0.63 -14.00 -34.12
N GLY A 119 1.37 -14.37 -35.18
CA GLY A 119 1.40 -15.71 -35.73
C GLY A 119 1.75 -16.80 -34.71
N THR A 120 1.65 -18.05 -35.14
CA THR A 120 1.84 -19.30 -34.36
C THR A 120 3.23 -19.49 -33.74
N THR A 121 4.13 -18.51 -33.82
CA THR A 121 5.52 -18.57 -33.34
C THR A 121 5.84 -17.39 -32.43
N PHE A 122 6.56 -17.65 -31.33
CA PHE A 122 7.08 -16.61 -30.42
C PHE A 122 8.46 -17.02 -29.85
N ILE A 123 9.23 -16.03 -29.38
CA ILE A 123 10.50 -16.24 -28.68
C ILE A 123 10.33 -15.82 -27.22
N GLY A 124 10.58 -16.74 -26.29
CA GLY A 124 10.56 -16.46 -24.85
C GLY A 124 11.95 -16.06 -24.35
N ILE A 125 12.03 -14.97 -23.58
CA ILE A 125 13.26 -14.52 -22.91
C ILE A 125 13.01 -14.65 -21.40
N LEU A 126 13.89 -15.34 -20.68
CA LEU A 126 13.80 -15.55 -19.23
C LEU A 126 14.90 -14.75 -18.52
N ASP A 127 14.49 -13.90 -17.58
CA ASP A 127 15.37 -13.14 -16.68
C ASP A 127 14.81 -13.24 -15.26
N ILE A 128 15.57 -13.90 -14.37
CA ILE A 128 15.20 -14.13 -12.97
C ILE A 128 16.40 -13.81 -12.09
N ALA A 129 16.15 -13.25 -10.90
CA ALA A 129 17.19 -13.04 -9.90
C ALA A 129 17.76 -14.40 -9.44
N GLY A 130 19.08 -14.46 -9.20
CA GLY A 130 19.80 -15.64 -8.73
C GLY A 130 19.67 -15.91 -7.24
#